data_AF-A0AAV7DPP7-F1
#
_entry.id   AF-A0AAV7DPP7-F1
#
_cell.length_a   1.000
_cell.length_b   1.000
_cell.length_c   1.000
_cell.angle_alpha   90.00
_cell.angle_beta   90.00
_cell.angle_gamma   90.00
#
_symmetry.space_group_name_H-M   'P 1'
#
loop_
_entity.id
_entity.type
_entity.pdbx_description
1 polymer ?
#
loop_
_entity_poly.entity_id
_entity_poly.type
_entity_poly.pdbx_seq_one_letter_code
_entity_poly.pdbx_strand_id
1 'polypeptide(L)'
;MVLCLLPVLPPELRPIIQIDGGKLMSSDINELYRRVIYRNNTLTDPLTTSRSTPGELVMCQEKLVQEAVDTLLDNGIRGQPMRDGHNKVYKSFSDVIEGKEGRFRETLLGKRVDYSGRSVIVVGPSLSLHQCGLPREIAIELFQTFLIRGLIRQHLASNIGIAKSKIRENKPIVWEILQEVMQGHPVLLNRAPTLHRLGIQAFQPILVEGRAICLHPLVRKGFNADFDGDQMAVHVPLSFEAQAEAHLLMFSHMNLLSPAIGDPISVPTQDMLMGLYILTIGNRRGWLVQDAEQQSLILEKHHHYGNVHAVEKLRQSIEIWYATSEYLRQEMHLNFRMTDPSNPVHIMSFSGARGNASQLPHGELAAPTNDINTTVALALPTSVAYFYAVFDFFGNILADELVVVVLVSLVPSVVPIPVMFLGLFTSGIQALIFATLAAAYIGESMEGHH
;
A
#
# COMPACT_ATOMS: atom_id res chain seq x y z
N MET A 1 24.02 4.17 41.99
CA MET A 1 24.82 5.39 41.71
C MET A 1 24.03 6.58 42.22
N VAL A 2 24.65 7.55 42.89
CA VAL A 2 23.98 8.74 43.45
C VAL A 2 24.48 9.98 42.71
N LEU A 3 23.57 10.85 42.26
CA LEU A 3 23.90 12.07 41.52
C LEU A 3 24.07 13.25 42.49
N CYS A 4 25.25 13.85 42.52
CA CYS A 4 25.50 15.08 43.29
C CYS A 4 25.45 16.35 42.41
N LEU A 5 25.75 16.21 41.12
CA LEU A 5 25.73 17.29 40.14
C LEU A 5 24.93 16.82 38.92
N LEU A 6 23.87 17.56 38.59
CA LEU A 6 23.00 17.24 37.46
C LEU A 6 23.42 18.06 36.23
N PRO A 7 23.85 17.43 35.12
CA PRO A 7 24.19 18.15 33.90
C PRO A 7 22.96 18.78 33.24
N VAL A 8 23.17 19.95 32.63
CA VAL A 8 22.12 20.68 31.91
C VAL A 8 22.40 20.63 30.41
N LEU A 9 21.40 20.31 29.59
CA LEU A 9 21.58 20.33 28.14
C LEU A 9 21.87 21.74 27.62
N PRO A 10 22.70 21.85 26.56
CA PRO A 10 22.88 23.08 25.81
C PRO A 10 21.54 23.69 25.38
N PRO A 11 21.38 25.03 25.41
CA PRO A 11 20.12 25.70 25.10
C PRO A 11 19.63 25.43 23.66
N GLU A 12 20.55 25.21 22.72
CA GLU A 12 20.24 24.89 21.31
C GLU A 12 19.44 23.59 21.15
N LEU A 13 19.63 22.61 22.06
CA LEU A 13 18.91 21.34 22.05
C LEU A 13 17.55 21.42 22.76
N ARG A 14 17.25 22.56 23.41
CA ARG A 14 15.99 22.84 24.13
C ARG A 14 15.49 24.25 23.82
N PRO A 15 15.25 24.56 22.53
CA PRO A 15 15.02 25.94 22.09
C PRO A 15 13.71 26.51 22.64
N ILE A 16 13.68 27.84 22.75
CA ILE A 16 12.47 28.62 22.98
C ILE A 16 12.28 29.46 21.73
N ILE A 17 11.23 29.16 20.97
CA ILE A 17 10.98 29.74 19.66
C ILE A 17 9.72 30.60 19.75
N GLN A 18 9.81 31.82 19.25
CA GLN A 18 8.64 32.67 19.07
C GLN A 18 7.99 32.32 17.74
N ILE A 19 6.71 31.93 17.79
CA ILE A 19 5.90 31.65 16.61
C ILE A 19 5.19 32.95 16.18
N ASP A 20 4.91 33.06 14.89
CA ASP A 20 4.06 34.11 14.31
C ASP A 20 2.78 34.27 15.14
N GLY A 21 2.54 35.50 15.62
CA GLY A 21 1.47 35.81 16.59
C GLY A 21 1.93 35.99 18.04
N GLY A 22 3.25 36.02 18.30
CA GLY A 22 3.81 36.40 19.60
C GLY A 22 3.77 35.31 20.68
N LYS A 23 3.25 34.12 20.35
CA LYS A 23 3.23 32.96 21.25
C LYS A 23 4.63 32.35 21.33
N LEU A 24 5.13 32.17 22.55
CA LEU A 24 6.38 31.45 22.80
C LEU A 24 6.09 29.96 22.90
N MET A 25 6.84 29.15 22.16
CA MET A 25 6.89 27.70 22.34
C MET A 25 8.24 27.31 22.95
N SER A 26 8.19 26.49 23.99
CA SER A 26 9.36 25.97 24.68
C SER A 26 9.34 24.45 24.64
N SER A 27 10.53 23.84 24.62
CA SER A 27 10.68 22.40 24.84
C SER A 27 10.17 21.97 26.23
N ASP A 28 9.52 20.81 26.30
CA ASP A 28 8.99 20.20 27.54
C ASP A 28 10.09 20.05 28.61
N ILE A 29 11.32 19.70 28.21
CA ILE A 29 12.50 19.59 29.08
C ILE A 29 12.79 20.88 29.87
N ASN A 30 12.53 22.06 29.29
CA ASN A 30 12.78 23.33 30.01
C ASN A 30 11.89 23.48 31.23
N GLU A 31 10.65 22.98 31.16
CA GLU A 31 9.72 23.01 32.28
C GLU A 31 10.16 22.07 33.41
N LEU A 32 10.64 20.88 33.03
CA LEU A 32 11.19 19.90 33.97
C LEU A 32 12.46 20.45 34.66
N TYR A 33 13.36 21.10 33.93
CA TYR A 33 14.52 21.78 34.53
C TYR A 33 14.11 22.92 35.47
N ARG A 34 13.13 23.75 35.08
CA ARG A 34 12.61 24.82 35.91
C ARG A 34 12.13 24.29 37.26
N ARG A 35 11.45 23.14 37.27
CA ARG A 35 10.99 22.48 38.49
C ARG A 35 12.13 21.98 39.37
N VAL A 36 13.14 21.32 38.79
CA VAL A 36 14.31 20.85 39.55
C VAL A 36 15.03 22.02 40.22
N ILE A 37 15.29 23.10 39.47
CA ILE A 37 15.95 24.30 39.98
C ILE A 37 15.12 24.94 41.09
N TYR A 38 13.81 25.10 40.88
CA TYR A 38 12.90 25.67 41.87
C TYR A 38 12.90 24.88 43.18
N ARG A 39 12.80 23.54 43.12
CA ARG A 39 12.83 22.68 44.31
C ARG A 39 14.18 22.70 45.01
N ASN A 40 15.28 22.70 44.26
CA ASN A 40 16.63 22.79 44.82
C ASN A 40 16.88 24.11 45.55
N ASN A 41 16.46 25.24 44.97
CA ASN A 41 16.59 26.54 45.60
C ASN A 41 15.70 26.64 46.86
N THR A 42 14.47 26.12 46.78
CA THR A 42 13.54 26.07 47.93
C THR A 42 14.09 25.23 49.09
N LEU A 43 14.86 24.17 48.79
CA LEU A 43 15.53 23.33 49.80
C LEU A 43 16.77 24.00 50.40
N THR A 44 17.37 25.00 49.72
CA THR A 44 18.54 25.71 50.23
C THR A 44 18.20 26.63 51.41
N ASP A 45 17.03 27.27 51.39
CA ASP A 45 16.53 28.15 52.47
C ASP A 45 16.42 27.45 53.85
N PRO A 46 15.75 26.29 54.00
CA PRO A 46 15.63 25.60 55.29
C PRO A 46 16.95 24.98 55.77
N LEU A 47 17.88 24.65 54.87
CA LEU A 47 19.22 24.16 55.23
C LEU A 47 20.12 25.28 55.78
N THR A 48 19.97 26.50 55.26
CA THR A 48 20.77 27.66 55.70
C THR A 48 20.23 28.23 57.02
N THR A 49 18.91 28.14 57.26
CA THR A 49 18.20 28.65 58.45
C THR A 49 18.17 27.63 59.61
N SER A 50 19.20 26.79 59.70
CA SER A 50 19.32 25.51 60.43
C SER A 50 19.05 25.48 61.95
N ARG A 51 18.55 26.55 62.60
CA ARG A 51 18.26 26.56 64.05
C ARG A 51 16.80 26.34 64.44
N SER A 52 15.84 26.37 63.51
CA SER A 52 14.40 26.30 63.85
C SER A 52 13.52 25.46 62.94
N THR A 53 14.09 24.76 61.94
CA THR A 53 13.32 23.97 60.97
C THR A 53 13.19 22.50 61.42
N PRO A 54 11.96 21.96 61.56
CA PRO A 54 11.72 20.54 61.82
C PRO A 54 12.38 19.63 60.77
N GLY A 55 13.05 18.55 61.22
CA GLY A 55 13.70 17.59 60.33
C GLY A 55 12.73 16.92 59.34
N GLU A 56 11.48 16.73 59.73
CA GLU A 56 10.41 16.18 58.86
C GLU A 56 10.15 17.05 57.63
N LEU A 57 10.24 18.38 57.76
CA LEU A 57 10.06 19.30 56.64
C LEU A 57 11.22 19.20 55.64
N VAL A 58 12.44 19.02 56.14
CA VAL A 58 13.64 18.84 55.30
C VAL A 58 13.51 17.54 54.50
N MET A 59 13.15 16.43 55.15
CA MET A 59 12.91 15.14 54.49
C MET A 59 11.82 15.23 53.41
N CYS A 60 10.77 16.01 53.65
CA CYS A 60 9.71 16.25 52.66
C CYS A 60 10.23 17.02 51.43
N GLN A 61 11.03 18.07 51.63
CA GLN A 61 11.63 18.81 50.52
C GLN A 61 12.65 17.97 49.74
N GLU A 62 13.46 17.16 50.41
CA GLU A 62 14.40 16.22 49.76
C GLU A 62 13.66 15.25 48.85
N LYS A 63 12.53 14.70 49.32
CA LYS A 63 11.66 13.83 48.52
C LYS A 63 11.12 14.55 47.27
N LEU A 64 10.70 15.81 47.40
CA LEU A 64 10.21 16.59 46.25
C LEU A 64 11.31 16.91 45.23
N VAL A 65 12.55 17.11 45.68
CA VAL A 65 13.71 17.25 44.77
C VAL A 65 13.98 15.93 44.06
N GLN A 66 13.98 14.81 44.77
CA GLN A 66 14.14 13.49 44.16
C GLN A 66 13.06 13.21 43.12
N GLU A 67 11.80 13.49 43.43
CA GLU A 67 10.69 13.35 42.48
C GLU A 67 10.89 14.26 41.25
N ALA A 68 11.35 15.50 41.42
CA ALA A 68 11.61 16.39 40.30
C ALA A 68 12.75 15.86 39.38
N VAL A 69 13.83 15.34 39.97
CA VAL A 69 14.95 14.73 39.22
C VAL A 69 14.48 13.46 38.50
N ASP A 70 13.70 12.62 39.17
CA ASP A 70 13.13 11.40 38.58
C ASP A 70 12.24 11.77 37.38
N THR A 71 11.34 12.77 37.51
CA THR A 71 10.49 13.19 36.38
C THR A 71 11.26 13.79 35.20
N LEU A 72 12.41 14.42 35.44
CA LEU A 72 13.27 14.94 34.38
C LEU A 72 13.93 13.81 33.59
N LEU A 73 14.45 12.81 34.30
CA LEU A 73 15.14 11.67 33.69
C LEU A 73 14.14 10.74 33.01
N ASP A 74 13.09 10.34 33.72
CA ASP A 74 12.09 9.40 33.26
C ASP A 74 10.72 9.68 33.92
N ASN A 75 9.83 10.28 33.13
CA ASN A 75 8.52 10.73 33.59
C ASN A 75 7.52 9.56 33.63
N GLY A 76 7.55 8.79 34.71
CA GLY A 76 6.59 7.70 34.94
C GLY A 76 7.08 6.61 35.88
N ILE A 77 8.38 6.56 36.19
CA ILE A 77 8.97 5.50 37.03
C ILE A 77 8.28 5.36 38.39
N ARG A 78 7.97 6.49 39.06
CA ARG A 78 7.49 6.48 40.46
C ARG A 78 6.00 6.79 40.64
N GLY A 79 5.19 6.71 39.58
CA GLY A 79 3.74 6.88 39.69
C GLY A 79 3.12 7.66 38.53
N GLN A 80 2.19 8.56 38.84
CA GLN A 80 1.45 9.29 37.82
C GLN A 80 2.37 10.26 37.07
N PRO A 81 2.43 10.19 35.73
CA PRO A 81 3.32 11.05 34.95
C PRO A 81 2.88 12.50 35.06
N MET A 82 3.86 13.41 35.12
CA MET A 82 3.60 14.84 35.19
C MET A 82 3.04 15.35 33.86
N ARG A 83 2.00 16.19 33.97
CA ARG A 83 1.27 16.74 32.83
C ARG A 83 1.27 18.27 32.87
N ASP A 84 1.16 18.85 31.69
CA ASP A 84 0.90 20.27 31.46
C ASP A 84 -0.55 20.64 31.83
N GLY A 85 -0.86 21.93 31.90
CA GLY A 85 -2.20 22.47 32.11
C GLY A 85 -3.22 22.00 31.06
N HIS A 86 -2.74 21.58 29.88
CA HIS A 86 -3.55 20.95 28.83
C HIS A 86 -3.63 19.41 28.94
N ASN A 87 -3.26 18.83 30.09
CA ASN A 87 -3.27 17.39 30.35
C ASN A 87 -2.33 16.57 29.43
N LYS A 88 -1.40 17.22 28.73
CA LYS A 88 -0.35 16.59 27.93
C LYS A 88 0.79 16.16 28.85
N VAL A 89 1.24 14.91 28.73
CA VAL A 89 2.41 14.41 29.49
C VAL A 89 3.68 15.10 28.96
N TYR A 90 4.53 15.59 29.87
CA TYR A 90 5.83 16.14 29.49
C TYR A 90 6.77 15.03 29.04
N LYS A 91 7.45 15.21 27.90
CA LYS A 91 8.49 14.28 27.44
C LYS A 91 9.76 14.42 28.31
N SER A 92 10.16 13.33 28.96
CA SER A 92 11.40 13.22 29.74
C SER A 92 12.62 12.92 28.86
N PHE A 93 13.82 12.82 29.45
CA PHE A 93 15.00 12.40 28.70
C PHE A 93 14.90 10.99 28.13
N SER A 94 14.39 10.04 28.91
CA SER A 94 14.12 8.67 28.44
C SER A 94 13.18 8.70 27.24
N ASP A 95 12.08 9.45 27.30
CA ASP A 95 11.10 9.55 26.19
C ASP A 95 11.66 10.19 24.91
N VAL A 96 12.64 11.09 25.04
CA VAL A 96 13.28 11.72 23.89
C VAL A 96 14.23 10.73 23.20
N ILE A 97 14.81 9.82 23.95
CA ILE A 97 15.78 8.84 23.43
C ILE A 97 15.04 7.60 22.90
N GLU A 98 14.10 7.08 23.68
CA GLU A 98 13.38 5.84 23.44
C GLU A 98 12.07 6.05 22.65
N GLY A 99 11.45 4.94 22.26
CA GLY A 99 10.17 4.98 21.54
C GLY A 99 10.30 5.15 20.02
N LYS A 100 9.14 5.16 19.34
CA LYS A 100 9.04 5.25 17.88
C LYS A 100 9.43 6.64 17.35
N GLU A 101 9.03 7.67 18.07
CA GLU A 101 9.41 9.08 17.84
C GLU A 101 10.71 9.46 18.58
N GLY A 102 11.41 8.47 19.15
CA GLY A 102 12.67 8.69 19.84
C GLY A 102 13.80 9.01 18.87
N ARG A 103 14.83 9.69 19.37
CA ARG A 103 16.00 10.12 18.58
C ARG A 103 16.66 8.97 17.81
N PHE A 104 16.76 7.78 18.39
CA PHE A 104 17.37 6.64 17.72
C PHE A 104 16.61 6.20 16.47
N ARG A 105 15.29 6.05 16.57
CA ARG A 105 14.49 5.49 15.47
C ARG A 105 14.16 6.54 14.41
N GLU A 106 13.79 7.75 14.83
CA GLU A 106 13.33 8.78 13.91
C GLU A 106 14.46 9.62 13.32
N THR A 107 15.54 9.87 14.08
CA THR A 107 16.61 10.79 13.64
C THR A 107 17.91 10.08 13.25
N LEU A 108 18.29 8.99 13.93
CA LEU A 108 19.55 8.30 13.63
C LEU A 108 19.38 7.26 12.52
N LEU A 109 18.34 6.41 12.59
CA LEU A 109 18.09 5.37 11.59
C LEU A 109 17.36 5.89 10.35
N GLY A 110 16.46 6.86 10.51
CA GLY A 110 15.79 7.55 9.42
C GLY A 110 16.23 9.01 9.36
N LYS A 111 16.51 9.52 8.16
CA LYS A 111 16.73 10.95 7.94
C LYS A 111 16.04 11.38 6.66
N ARG A 112 15.63 12.64 6.62
CA ARG A 112 15.29 13.29 5.35
C ARG A 112 16.60 13.55 4.61
N VAL A 113 16.58 13.33 3.30
CA VAL A 113 17.77 13.34 2.45
C VAL A 113 17.58 14.40 1.38
N ASP A 114 18.60 15.22 1.16
CA ASP A 114 18.65 16.16 0.03
C ASP A 114 18.82 15.42 -1.30
N TYR A 115 18.68 16.12 -2.44
CA TYR A 115 18.76 15.51 -3.77
C TYR A 115 17.82 14.31 -3.93
N SER A 116 16.60 14.47 -3.40
CA SER A 116 15.53 13.48 -3.50
C SER A 116 14.25 14.09 -4.05
N GLY A 117 13.47 13.27 -4.75
CA GLY A 117 12.19 13.64 -5.33
C GLY A 117 11.19 12.49 -5.20
N ARG A 118 9.90 12.76 -5.37
CA ARG A 118 8.87 11.71 -5.40
C ARG A 118 7.83 12.06 -6.46
N SER A 119 7.41 11.06 -7.23
CA SER A 119 6.28 11.19 -8.14
C SER A 119 5.55 9.87 -8.36
N VAL A 120 4.38 9.96 -8.98
CA VAL A 120 3.59 8.81 -9.44
C VAL A 120 4.35 8.08 -10.54
N ILE A 121 4.25 6.75 -10.55
CA ILE A 121 4.85 5.92 -11.59
C ILE A 121 3.87 5.57 -12.70
N VAL A 122 4.38 5.49 -13.93
CA VAL A 122 3.65 5.08 -15.13
C VAL A 122 4.49 4.04 -15.88
N VAL A 123 3.82 3.16 -16.63
CA VAL A 123 4.50 2.14 -17.43
C VAL A 123 5.31 2.78 -18.56
N GLY A 124 6.58 2.39 -18.70
CA GLY A 124 7.47 2.79 -19.80
C GLY A 124 7.89 1.57 -20.63
N PRO A 125 7.04 1.08 -21.56
CA PRO A 125 7.31 -0.17 -22.29
C PRO A 125 8.44 -0.05 -23.32
N SER A 126 8.76 1.17 -23.77
CA SER A 126 9.84 1.45 -24.72
C SER A 126 11.23 1.57 -24.07
N LEU A 127 11.29 1.60 -22.73
CA LEU A 127 12.54 1.74 -22.01
C LEU A 127 13.32 0.43 -22.01
N SER A 128 14.64 0.51 -21.91
CA SER A 128 15.45 -0.67 -21.58
C SER A 128 15.34 -1.00 -20.09
N LEU A 129 15.63 -2.25 -19.70
CA LEU A 129 15.54 -2.69 -18.31
C LEU A 129 16.35 -1.80 -17.33
N HIS A 130 17.50 -1.31 -17.77
CA HIS A 130 18.43 -0.47 -17.01
C HIS A 130 18.09 1.02 -17.03
N GLN A 131 17.01 1.42 -17.71
CA GLN A 131 16.63 2.82 -17.89
C GLN A 131 15.36 3.15 -17.12
N CYS A 132 15.22 4.41 -16.70
CA CYS A 132 13.98 4.94 -16.16
C CYS A 132 13.68 6.31 -16.78
N GLY A 133 12.40 6.64 -16.95
CA GLY A 133 11.99 7.97 -17.37
C GLY A 133 11.88 8.91 -16.18
N LEU A 134 12.60 10.03 -16.23
CA LEU A 134 12.56 11.08 -15.22
C LEU A 134 11.89 12.34 -15.79
N PRO A 135 10.86 12.88 -15.11
CA PRO A 135 10.24 14.15 -15.49
C PRO A 135 11.22 15.32 -15.55
N ARG A 136 11.05 16.20 -16.54
CA ARG A 136 11.88 17.41 -16.70
C ARG A 136 11.91 18.30 -15.45
N GLU A 137 10.76 18.51 -14.81
CA GLU A 137 10.65 19.35 -13.60
C GLU A 137 11.50 18.77 -12.45
N ILE A 138 11.39 17.45 -12.20
CA ILE A 138 12.14 16.76 -11.15
C ILE A 138 13.63 16.73 -11.48
N ALA A 139 13.98 16.47 -12.74
CA ALA A 139 15.36 16.41 -13.19
C ALA A 139 16.09 17.74 -13.01
N ILE A 140 15.45 18.88 -13.30
CA ILE A 140 16.06 20.20 -13.06
C ILE A 140 16.41 20.39 -11.59
N GLU A 141 15.47 20.10 -10.68
CA GLU A 141 15.69 20.33 -9.25
C GLU A 141 16.76 19.38 -8.69
N LEU A 142 16.70 18.10 -9.06
CA LEU A 142 17.68 17.10 -8.62
C LEU A 142 19.09 17.39 -9.15
N PHE A 143 19.22 17.82 -10.40
CA PHE A 143 20.52 18.04 -11.04
C PHE A 143 20.93 19.52 -11.11
N GLN A 144 20.25 20.41 -10.38
CA GLN A 144 20.43 21.87 -10.49
C GLN A 144 21.89 22.29 -10.35
N THR A 145 22.60 21.74 -9.37
CA THR A 145 24.01 22.07 -9.11
C THR A 145 24.91 21.66 -10.28
N PHE A 146 24.68 20.47 -10.85
CA PHE A 146 25.44 19.95 -11.99
C PHE A 146 25.14 20.74 -13.26
N LEU A 147 23.87 21.13 -13.46
CA LEU A 147 23.42 21.94 -14.57
C LEU A 147 24.04 23.35 -14.54
N ILE A 148 24.09 23.99 -13.37
CA ILE A 148 24.77 25.29 -13.18
C ILE A 148 26.25 25.16 -13.55
N ARG A 149 26.92 24.09 -13.11
CA ARG A 149 28.33 23.82 -13.45
C ARG A 149 28.52 23.63 -14.96
N GLY A 150 27.62 22.88 -15.61
CA GLY A 150 27.63 22.66 -17.07
C GLY A 150 27.52 23.97 -17.86
N LEU A 151 26.56 24.83 -17.48
CA LEU A 151 26.34 26.15 -18.11
C LEU A 151 27.56 27.08 -18.00
N ILE A 152 28.24 27.07 -16.86
CA ILE A 152 29.45 27.88 -16.66
C ILE A 152 30.61 27.31 -17.47
N ARG A 153 30.79 25.98 -17.47
CA ARG A 153 31.87 25.29 -18.21
C ARG A 153 31.78 25.53 -19.72
N GLN A 154 30.59 25.59 -20.28
CA GLN A 154 30.36 25.85 -21.70
C GLN A 154 30.31 27.36 -22.05
N HIS A 155 30.65 28.24 -21.10
CA HIS A 155 30.60 29.71 -21.26
C HIS A 155 29.21 30.28 -21.61
N LEU A 156 28.14 29.51 -21.36
CA LEU A 156 26.76 29.96 -21.56
C LEU A 156 26.29 30.85 -20.42
N ALA A 157 26.88 30.73 -19.22
CA ALA A 157 26.64 31.64 -18.10
C ALA A 157 27.97 32.10 -17.50
N SER A 158 28.08 33.38 -17.16
CA SER A 158 29.28 33.94 -16.54
C SER A 158 29.32 33.76 -15.02
N ASN A 159 28.16 33.67 -14.37
CA ASN A 159 28.05 33.50 -12.92
C ASN A 159 26.85 32.62 -12.53
N ILE A 160 26.83 32.19 -11.27
CA ILE A 160 25.78 31.31 -10.71
C ILE A 160 24.40 31.98 -10.79
N GLY A 161 24.33 33.31 -10.58
CA GLY A 161 23.08 34.06 -10.64
C GLY A 161 22.43 34.03 -12.03
N ILE A 162 23.21 34.30 -13.07
CA ILE A 162 22.76 34.25 -14.47
C ILE A 162 22.41 32.81 -14.86
N ALA A 163 23.19 31.82 -14.42
CA ALA A 163 22.85 30.41 -14.64
C ALA A 163 21.47 30.06 -14.04
N LYS A 164 21.20 30.48 -12.79
CA LYS A 164 19.89 30.31 -12.16
C LYS A 164 18.78 31.04 -12.91
N SER A 165 19.03 32.26 -13.40
CA SER A 165 18.05 32.98 -14.23
C SER A 165 17.73 32.23 -15.52
N LYS A 166 18.75 31.72 -16.21
CA LYS A 166 18.59 30.93 -17.46
C LYS A 166 17.82 29.63 -17.24
N ILE A 167 18.02 28.96 -16.10
CA ILE A 167 17.27 27.77 -15.71
C ILE A 167 15.78 28.14 -15.50
N ARG A 168 15.49 29.24 -14.80
CA ARG A 168 14.11 29.72 -14.61
C ARG A 168 13.41 30.11 -15.91
N GLU A 169 14.16 30.62 -16.88
CA GLU A 169 13.66 30.97 -18.22
C GLU A 169 13.35 29.74 -19.09
N ASN A 170 13.71 28.51 -18.68
CA ASN A 170 13.44 27.25 -19.39
C ASN A 170 13.86 27.25 -20.89
N LYS A 171 15.01 27.84 -21.20
CA LYS A 171 15.56 27.85 -22.57
C LYS A 171 15.86 26.41 -23.07
N PRO A 172 15.66 26.11 -24.37
CA PRO A 172 15.83 24.75 -24.90
C PRO A 172 17.25 24.19 -24.70
N ILE A 173 18.26 25.05 -24.73
CA ILE A 173 19.67 24.73 -24.48
C ILE A 173 19.87 24.08 -23.10
N VAL A 174 19.04 24.43 -22.11
CA VAL A 174 19.12 23.86 -20.75
C VAL A 174 18.81 22.37 -20.78
N TRP A 175 17.89 21.93 -21.64
CA TRP A 175 17.51 20.52 -21.77
C TRP A 175 18.62 19.68 -22.39
N GLU A 176 19.31 20.20 -23.40
CA GLU A 176 20.44 19.53 -24.05
C GLU A 176 21.57 19.28 -23.04
N ILE A 177 21.92 20.29 -22.25
CA ILE A 177 22.94 20.18 -21.21
C ILE A 177 22.49 19.24 -20.10
N LEU A 178 21.21 19.29 -19.72
CA LEU A 178 20.66 18.38 -18.72
C LEU A 178 20.76 16.93 -19.18
N GLN A 179 20.47 16.64 -20.45
CA GLN A 179 20.66 15.30 -21.02
C GLN A 179 22.14 14.86 -20.98
N GLU A 180 23.08 15.74 -21.35
CA GLU A 180 24.51 15.47 -21.27
C GLU A 180 24.95 15.13 -19.84
N VAL A 181 24.51 15.93 -18.86
CA VAL A 181 24.81 15.72 -17.43
C VAL A 181 24.25 14.38 -16.94
N MET A 182 23.02 14.03 -17.33
CA MET A 182 22.35 12.82 -16.85
C MET A 182 22.97 11.53 -17.39
N GLN A 183 23.57 11.53 -18.59
CA GLN A 183 24.14 10.31 -19.20
C GLN A 183 25.22 9.62 -18.36
N GLY A 184 25.91 10.36 -17.48
CA GLY A 184 26.95 9.82 -16.59
C GLY A 184 26.50 9.59 -15.14
N HIS A 185 25.24 9.85 -14.80
CA HIS A 185 24.76 9.83 -13.42
C HIS A 185 23.55 8.90 -13.25
N PRO A 186 23.71 7.74 -12.56
CA PRO A 186 22.60 6.86 -12.27
C PRO A 186 21.70 7.47 -11.19
N VAL A 187 20.43 7.06 -11.16
CA VAL A 187 19.48 7.43 -10.10
C VAL A 187 18.96 6.18 -9.41
N LEU A 188 18.68 6.30 -8.12
CA LEU A 188 18.07 5.24 -7.33
C LEU A 188 16.56 5.47 -7.25
N LEU A 189 15.78 4.48 -7.64
CA LEU A 189 14.34 4.44 -7.41
C LEU A 189 14.03 3.59 -6.18
N ASN A 190 13.12 4.08 -5.34
CA ASN A 190 12.67 3.40 -4.13
C ASN A 190 11.14 3.44 -4.02
N ARG A 191 10.52 2.29 -3.75
CA ARG A 191 9.10 2.20 -3.38
C ARG A 191 8.96 1.85 -1.90
N ALA A 192 8.18 2.65 -1.18
CA ALA A 192 7.80 2.37 0.20
C ALA A 192 6.50 1.55 0.22
N PRO A 193 6.38 0.53 1.08
CA PRO A 193 7.38 0.02 2.02
C PRO A 193 8.48 -0.83 1.35
N THR A 194 9.73 -0.63 1.78
CA THR A 194 10.88 -1.40 1.27
C THR A 194 11.01 -2.71 2.05
N LEU A 195 10.52 -3.82 1.49
CA LEU A 195 10.52 -5.14 2.16
C LEU A 195 11.84 -5.90 2.01
N HIS A 196 12.56 -5.68 0.92
CA HIS A 196 13.80 -6.36 0.60
C HIS A 196 14.69 -5.49 -0.28
N ARG A 197 15.94 -5.92 -0.51
CA ARG A 197 16.96 -5.19 -1.27
C ARG A 197 16.46 -4.63 -2.61
N LEU A 198 15.69 -5.42 -3.38
CA LEU A 198 15.20 -5.01 -4.71
C LEU A 198 14.12 -3.92 -4.68
N GLY A 199 13.65 -3.51 -3.49
CA GLY A 199 12.81 -2.32 -3.35
C GLY A 199 13.58 -1.02 -3.58
N ILE A 200 14.91 -1.08 -3.74
CA ILE A 200 15.76 0.00 -4.21
C ILE A 200 16.64 -0.52 -5.35
N GLN A 201 16.57 0.12 -6.52
CA GLN A 201 17.43 -0.22 -7.66
C GLN A 201 17.93 1.04 -8.37
N ALA A 202 19.08 0.92 -9.03
CA ALA A 202 19.67 1.97 -9.84
C ALA A 202 19.24 1.86 -11.31
N PHE A 203 19.03 3.01 -11.93
CA PHE A 203 18.66 3.15 -13.33
C PHE A 203 19.41 4.31 -13.96
N GLN A 204 19.63 4.21 -15.27
CA GLN A 204 20.05 5.33 -16.10
C GLN A 204 18.83 6.21 -16.39
N PRO A 205 18.80 7.48 -15.94
CA PRO A 205 17.64 8.32 -16.19
C PRO A 205 17.61 8.83 -17.63
N ILE A 206 16.42 8.86 -18.21
CA ILE A 206 16.10 9.46 -19.51
C ILE A 206 15.08 10.56 -19.26
N LEU A 207 15.26 11.73 -19.87
CA LEU A 207 14.27 12.80 -19.76
C LEU A 207 12.98 12.42 -20.50
N VAL A 208 11.85 12.53 -19.79
CA VAL A 208 10.51 12.28 -20.35
C VAL A 208 9.63 13.51 -20.17
N GLU A 209 8.67 13.68 -21.08
CA GLU A 209 7.66 14.72 -21.01
C GLU A 209 6.55 14.34 -20.00
N GLY A 210 6.07 15.33 -19.24
CA GLY A 210 5.09 15.12 -18.18
C GLY A 210 5.70 15.12 -16.78
N ARG A 211 4.93 14.62 -15.80
CA ARG A 211 5.26 14.67 -14.36
C ARG A 211 5.44 13.31 -13.70
N ALA A 212 5.16 12.22 -14.40
CA ALA A 212 5.24 10.87 -13.87
C ALA A 212 6.59 10.21 -14.19
N ILE A 213 7.07 9.36 -13.29
CA ILE A 213 8.28 8.56 -13.49
C ILE A 213 7.90 7.34 -14.34
N CYS A 214 8.59 7.13 -15.46
CA CYS A 214 8.36 5.96 -16.29
C CYS A 214 9.23 4.80 -15.80
N LEU A 215 8.59 3.67 -15.48
CA LEU A 215 9.25 2.48 -14.98
C LEU A 215 9.10 1.32 -15.97
N HIS A 216 10.16 0.52 -16.10
CA HIS A 216 10.14 -0.69 -16.92
C HIS A 216 9.18 -1.75 -16.32
N PRO A 217 8.28 -2.38 -17.10
CA PRO A 217 7.30 -3.33 -16.57
C PRO A 217 7.91 -4.58 -15.87
N LEU A 218 9.05 -5.09 -16.35
CA LEU A 218 9.72 -6.26 -15.76
C LEU A 218 10.31 -6.04 -14.35
N VAL A 219 10.58 -4.79 -13.94
CA VAL A 219 11.09 -4.54 -12.57
C VAL A 219 9.97 -4.40 -11.53
N ARG A 220 8.72 -4.32 -11.99
CA ARG A 220 7.53 -4.15 -11.14
C ARG A 220 7.47 -5.15 -9.99
N LYS A 221 7.75 -6.42 -10.26
CA LYS A 221 7.72 -7.50 -9.26
C LYS A 221 8.75 -7.26 -8.14
N GLY A 222 9.93 -6.72 -8.46
CA GLY A 222 10.96 -6.38 -7.48
C GLY A 222 10.57 -5.20 -6.58
N PHE A 223 9.81 -4.24 -7.09
CA PHE A 223 9.27 -3.15 -6.26
C PHE A 223 7.93 -3.48 -5.59
N ASN A 224 7.34 -4.64 -5.93
CA ASN A 224 5.96 -5.00 -5.65
C ASN A 224 4.94 -3.94 -6.13
N ALA A 225 5.26 -3.23 -7.21
CA ALA A 225 4.52 -2.05 -7.65
C ALA A 225 3.30 -2.37 -8.52
N ASP A 226 2.36 -1.45 -8.58
CA ASP A 226 1.30 -1.35 -9.56
C ASP A 226 1.25 0.06 -10.17
N PHE A 227 0.37 0.27 -11.15
CA PHE A 227 0.26 1.54 -11.88
C PHE A 227 -1.10 2.21 -11.63
N ASP A 228 -1.67 2.02 -10.43
CA ASP A 228 -2.98 2.52 -10.01
C ASP A 228 -2.91 3.86 -9.23
N GLY A 229 -1.70 4.41 -9.06
CA GLY A 229 -1.45 5.63 -8.28
C GLY A 229 -0.22 5.55 -7.38
N ASP A 230 0.43 4.38 -7.34
CA ASP A 230 1.71 4.15 -6.71
C ASP A 230 2.76 5.24 -6.98
N GLN A 231 3.56 5.55 -5.95
CA GLN A 231 4.59 6.58 -6.01
C GLN A 231 5.96 6.00 -5.68
N MET A 232 6.98 6.50 -6.36
CA MET A 232 8.38 6.16 -6.08
C MET A 232 9.18 7.40 -5.73
N ALA A 233 10.09 7.23 -4.77
CA ALA A 233 11.12 8.20 -4.47
C ALA A 233 12.33 8.00 -5.40
N VAL A 234 12.95 9.11 -5.79
CA VAL A 234 14.17 9.17 -6.59
C VAL A 234 15.28 9.76 -5.73
N HIS A 235 16.48 9.19 -5.78
CA HIS A 235 17.66 9.72 -5.11
C HIS A 235 18.85 9.76 -6.07
N VAL A 236 19.68 10.81 -5.96
CA VAL A 236 20.88 10.96 -6.80
C VAL A 236 22.15 10.63 -6.00
N PRO A 237 22.92 9.59 -6.37
CA PRO A 237 24.26 9.35 -5.83
C PRO A 237 25.22 10.48 -6.24
N LEU A 238 25.84 11.13 -5.26
CA LEU A 238 26.69 12.30 -5.51
C LEU A 238 28.17 11.97 -5.64
N SER A 239 28.73 11.15 -4.74
CA SER A 239 30.15 10.80 -4.78
C SER A 239 30.46 9.81 -5.89
N PHE A 240 31.72 9.77 -6.35
CA PHE A 240 32.13 8.82 -7.38
C PHE A 240 32.03 7.37 -6.89
N GLU A 241 32.31 7.13 -5.61
CA GLU A 241 32.18 5.81 -4.99
C GLU A 241 30.72 5.35 -4.96
N ALA A 242 29.78 6.25 -4.59
CA ALA A 242 28.36 5.94 -4.57
C ALA A 242 27.80 5.71 -5.99
N GLN A 243 28.27 6.47 -6.98
CA GLN A 243 27.92 6.24 -8.38
C GLN A 243 28.47 4.89 -8.88
N ALA A 244 29.71 4.55 -8.54
CA ALA A 244 30.31 3.27 -8.89
C ALA A 244 29.59 2.09 -8.23
N GLU A 245 29.23 2.21 -6.95
CA GLU A 245 28.42 1.22 -6.23
C GLU A 245 27.05 1.03 -6.89
N ALA A 246 26.40 2.14 -7.26
CA ALA A 246 25.13 2.08 -7.97
C ALA A 246 25.29 1.29 -9.28
N HIS A 247 26.27 1.66 -10.12
CA HIS A 247 26.58 1.00 -11.39
C HIS A 247 26.87 -0.50 -11.28
N LEU A 248 27.71 -0.89 -10.32
CA LEU A 248 28.19 -2.26 -10.22
C LEU A 248 27.21 -3.18 -9.47
N LEU A 249 26.55 -2.68 -8.42
CA LEU A 249 25.80 -3.53 -7.48
C LEU A 249 24.29 -3.30 -7.52
N MET A 250 23.83 -2.11 -7.86
CA MET A 250 22.41 -1.73 -7.68
C MET A 250 21.64 -1.63 -9.01
N PHE A 251 22.31 -1.61 -10.16
CA PHE A 251 21.62 -1.52 -11.45
C PHE A 251 20.62 -2.66 -11.63
N SER A 252 19.45 -2.33 -12.19
CA SER A 252 18.35 -3.28 -12.35
C SER A 252 18.73 -4.53 -13.17
N HIS A 253 19.53 -4.37 -14.22
CA HIS A 253 19.96 -5.47 -15.08
C HIS A 253 20.99 -6.43 -14.44
N MET A 254 21.64 -6.02 -13.34
CA MET A 254 22.49 -6.89 -12.53
C MET A 254 21.70 -7.70 -11.49
N ASN A 255 20.49 -7.23 -11.15
CA ASN A 255 19.68 -7.74 -10.05
C ASN A 255 18.44 -8.50 -10.57
N LEU A 256 18.66 -9.55 -11.36
CA LEU A 256 17.59 -10.32 -12.01
C LEU A 256 17.02 -11.46 -11.17
N LEU A 257 17.77 -11.91 -10.16
CA LEU A 257 17.45 -13.08 -9.34
C LEU A 257 16.96 -12.66 -7.94
N SER A 258 16.10 -13.48 -7.35
CA SER A 258 15.68 -13.35 -5.96
C SER A 258 16.81 -13.71 -5.01
N PRO A 259 17.19 -12.83 -4.06
CA PRO A 259 18.17 -13.16 -3.04
C PRO A 259 17.75 -14.32 -2.13
N ALA A 260 16.45 -14.60 -2.00
CA ALA A 260 15.92 -15.60 -1.07
C ALA A 260 15.95 -17.02 -1.64
N ILE A 261 15.56 -17.19 -2.92
CA ILE A 261 15.34 -18.51 -3.54
C ILE A 261 16.29 -18.75 -4.72
N GLY A 262 16.83 -17.68 -5.33
CA GLY A 262 17.62 -17.77 -6.56
C GLY A 262 16.77 -17.76 -7.84
N ASP A 263 15.44 -17.76 -7.73
CA ASP A 263 14.53 -17.70 -8.87
C ASP A 263 14.59 -16.36 -9.61
N PRO A 264 14.34 -16.33 -10.94
CA PRO A 264 14.27 -15.09 -11.68
C PRO A 264 13.07 -14.23 -11.23
N ILE A 265 13.32 -12.94 -11.00
CA ILE A 265 12.28 -11.96 -10.63
C ILE A 265 11.78 -11.20 -11.85
N SER A 266 12.68 -10.86 -12.79
CA SER A 266 12.35 -10.16 -14.03
C SER A 266 11.77 -11.11 -15.09
N VAL A 267 10.71 -11.82 -14.73
CA VAL A 267 9.98 -12.72 -15.62
C VAL A 267 8.85 -11.93 -16.30
N PRO A 268 8.57 -12.17 -17.59
CA PRO A 268 7.40 -11.62 -18.25
C PRO A 268 6.12 -11.92 -17.45
N THR A 269 5.24 -10.93 -17.30
CA THR A 269 3.97 -11.07 -16.57
C THR A 269 2.80 -10.60 -17.42
N GLN A 270 1.59 -11.10 -17.11
CA GLN A 270 0.32 -10.60 -17.68
C GLN A 270 0.37 -10.55 -19.21
N ASP A 271 0.32 -9.35 -19.79
CA ASP A 271 0.21 -9.11 -21.23
C ASP A 271 1.37 -9.73 -22.02
N MET A 272 2.58 -9.74 -21.46
CA MET A 272 3.72 -10.36 -22.12
C MET A 272 3.56 -11.88 -22.22
N LEU A 273 3.04 -12.52 -21.17
CA LEU A 273 2.76 -13.97 -21.17
C LEU A 273 1.61 -14.28 -22.12
N MET A 274 0.56 -13.47 -22.14
CA MET A 274 -0.55 -13.59 -23.10
C MET A 274 -0.05 -13.57 -24.54
N GLY A 275 0.76 -12.55 -24.89
CA GLY A 275 1.30 -12.41 -26.23
C GLY A 275 2.17 -13.60 -26.64
N LEU A 276 3.10 -14.02 -25.77
CA LEU A 276 3.94 -15.19 -26.01
C LEU A 276 3.11 -16.49 -26.14
N TYR A 277 2.11 -16.67 -25.28
CA TYR A 277 1.23 -17.84 -25.30
C TYR A 277 0.41 -17.92 -26.59
N ILE A 278 -0.20 -16.81 -27.02
CA ILE A 278 -0.95 -16.74 -28.28
C ILE A 278 -0.05 -17.03 -29.49
N LEU A 279 1.19 -16.52 -29.49
CA LEU A 279 2.14 -16.77 -30.59
C LEU A 279 2.66 -18.22 -30.62
N THR A 280 2.66 -18.92 -29.48
CA THR A 280 3.21 -20.28 -29.35
C THR A 280 2.14 -21.37 -29.32
N ILE A 281 0.85 -21.01 -29.27
CA ILE A 281 -0.26 -21.97 -29.35
C ILE A 281 -0.33 -22.53 -30.78
N GLY A 282 0.46 -23.58 -31.02
CA GLY A 282 0.44 -24.31 -32.28
C GLY A 282 -0.95 -24.85 -32.57
N ASN A 283 -1.42 -24.68 -33.81
CA ASN A 283 -2.75 -25.03 -34.27
C ASN A 283 -2.94 -26.57 -34.27
N ARG A 284 -3.15 -27.19 -33.11
CA ARG A 284 -3.47 -28.63 -32.98
C ARG A 284 -4.97 -28.85 -33.22
N ARG A 285 -5.46 -28.58 -34.42
CA ARG A 285 -6.77 -29.08 -34.88
C ARG A 285 -6.51 -30.29 -35.77
N GLY A 286 -6.90 -31.49 -35.35
CA GLY A 286 -6.87 -32.62 -36.30
C GLY A 286 -7.16 -34.05 -35.83
N TRP A 287 -6.94 -34.46 -34.57
CA TRP A 287 -7.06 -35.90 -34.24
C TRP A 287 -7.80 -36.26 -32.95
N LEU A 288 -7.91 -35.35 -31.98
CA LEU A 288 -8.53 -35.64 -30.68
C LEU A 288 -10.07 -35.59 -30.66
N VAL A 289 -10.70 -34.95 -31.65
CA VAL A 289 -12.16 -34.81 -31.73
C VAL A 289 -12.83 -36.08 -32.30
N GLN A 290 -12.13 -36.84 -33.15
CA GLN A 290 -12.67 -38.06 -33.76
C GLN A 290 -12.64 -39.29 -32.83
N ASP A 291 -11.74 -39.32 -31.84
CA ASP A 291 -11.59 -40.45 -30.91
C ASP A 291 -12.58 -40.39 -29.73
N ALA A 292 -12.99 -39.17 -29.35
CA ALA A 292 -13.94 -38.93 -28.26
C ALA A 292 -15.40 -39.26 -28.65
N GLU A 293 -15.79 -39.07 -29.91
CA GLU A 293 -17.14 -39.42 -30.41
C GLU A 293 -17.37 -40.93 -30.53
N GLN A 294 -16.31 -41.73 -30.71
CA GLN A 294 -16.42 -43.20 -30.75
C GLN A 294 -16.55 -43.84 -29.36
N GLN A 295 -15.99 -43.23 -28.32
CA GLN A 295 -16.00 -43.78 -26.96
C GLN A 295 -17.29 -43.50 -26.19
N SER A 296 -18.00 -42.40 -26.49
CA SER A 296 -19.30 -42.08 -25.88
C SER A 296 -20.41 -43.05 -26.27
N LEU A 297 -20.37 -43.60 -27.49
CA LEU A 297 -21.33 -44.58 -28.01
C LEU A 297 -21.23 -45.96 -27.32
N ILE A 298 -20.08 -46.26 -26.70
CA ILE A 298 -19.80 -47.54 -26.01
C ILE A 298 -20.30 -47.49 -24.56
N LEU A 299 -20.32 -46.32 -23.94
CA LEU A 299 -20.72 -46.10 -22.55
C LEU A 299 -22.23 -46.09 -22.33
N GLU A 300 -23.02 -45.65 -23.32
CA GLU A 300 -24.49 -45.72 -23.27
C GLU A 300 -25.03 -47.16 -23.16
N LYS A 301 -24.30 -48.15 -23.70
CA LYS A 301 -24.69 -49.57 -23.63
C LYS A 301 -24.57 -50.19 -22.24
N HIS A 302 -23.72 -49.63 -21.38
CA HIS A 302 -23.48 -50.16 -20.04
C HIS A 302 -24.42 -49.61 -18.97
N HIS A 303 -25.19 -48.55 -19.28
CA HIS A 303 -26.08 -47.91 -18.33
C HIS A 303 -27.46 -48.60 -18.17
N HIS A 304 -27.67 -49.74 -18.86
CA HIS A 304 -28.97 -50.41 -18.96
C HIS A 304 -29.37 -51.33 -17.77
N TYR A 305 -28.56 -51.45 -16.70
CA TYR A 305 -28.73 -52.50 -15.67
C TYR A 305 -28.93 -51.98 -14.23
N GLY A 306 -29.76 -50.95 -14.06
CA GLY A 306 -29.94 -50.17 -12.82
C GLY A 306 -30.21 -50.93 -11.51
N ASN A 307 -29.75 -50.35 -10.39
CA ASN A 307 -30.08 -50.66 -8.99
C ASN A 307 -29.52 -49.55 -8.08
N VAL A 308 -30.25 -49.08 -7.03
CA VAL A 308 -29.78 -48.54 -5.70
C VAL A 308 -30.83 -47.62 -5.01
N HIS A 309 -30.83 -47.57 -3.65
CA HIS A 309 -31.91 -47.11 -2.73
C HIS A 309 -31.66 -45.73 -2.03
N ALA A 310 -32.67 -45.20 -1.28
CA ALA A 310 -32.86 -43.76 -1.03
C ALA A 310 -31.93 -43.02 -0.03
N VAL A 311 -31.17 -43.69 0.85
CA VAL A 311 -30.20 -43.02 1.74
C VAL A 311 -28.80 -42.99 1.12
N GLU A 312 -28.46 -44.02 0.34
CA GLU A 312 -27.33 -43.96 -0.60
C GLU A 312 -27.56 -42.88 -1.65
N LYS A 313 -28.80 -42.63 -2.06
CA LYS A 313 -29.17 -41.55 -2.99
C LYS A 313 -28.75 -40.15 -2.54
N LEU A 314 -28.72 -39.84 -1.24
CA LEU A 314 -28.35 -38.50 -0.75
C LEU A 314 -26.83 -38.32 -0.62
N ARG A 315 -26.12 -39.38 -0.18
CA ARG A 315 -24.65 -39.37 -0.12
C ARG A 315 -24.04 -39.48 -1.52
N GLN A 316 -24.61 -40.34 -2.36
CA GLN A 316 -24.30 -40.42 -3.78
C GLN A 316 -24.74 -39.15 -4.49
N SER A 317 -25.83 -38.44 -4.15
CA SER A 317 -26.11 -37.17 -4.83
C SER A 317 -25.05 -36.12 -4.52
N ILE A 318 -24.56 -36.03 -3.30
CA ILE A 318 -23.48 -35.09 -2.94
C ILE A 318 -22.16 -35.50 -3.62
N GLU A 319 -21.79 -36.78 -3.61
CA GLU A 319 -20.61 -37.28 -4.33
C GLU A 319 -20.77 -37.17 -5.85
N ILE A 320 -21.97 -37.35 -6.40
CA ILE A 320 -22.29 -37.16 -7.81
C ILE A 320 -22.22 -35.68 -8.13
N TRP A 321 -22.75 -34.76 -7.34
CA TRP A 321 -22.65 -33.32 -7.62
C TRP A 321 -21.24 -32.80 -7.48
N TYR A 322 -20.45 -33.32 -6.53
CA TYR A 322 -19.03 -33.01 -6.41
C TYR A 322 -18.21 -33.63 -7.54
N ALA A 323 -18.46 -34.89 -7.90
CA ALA A 323 -17.83 -35.55 -9.04
C ALA A 323 -18.30 -34.96 -10.38
N THR A 324 -19.53 -34.46 -10.47
CA THR A 324 -20.12 -33.84 -11.67
C THR A 324 -19.66 -32.41 -11.81
N SER A 325 -19.44 -31.68 -10.71
CA SER A 325 -18.81 -30.35 -10.75
C SER A 325 -17.32 -30.48 -11.08
N GLU A 326 -16.63 -31.49 -10.56
CA GLU A 326 -15.24 -31.79 -10.89
C GLU A 326 -15.10 -32.37 -12.32
N TYR A 327 -16.07 -33.16 -12.77
CA TYR A 327 -16.20 -33.65 -14.15
C TYR A 327 -16.55 -32.50 -15.09
N LEU A 328 -17.48 -31.60 -14.74
CA LEU A 328 -17.77 -30.35 -15.46
C LEU A 328 -16.55 -29.44 -15.46
N ARG A 329 -15.73 -29.43 -14.41
CA ARG A 329 -14.48 -28.68 -14.35
C ARG A 329 -13.48 -29.26 -15.34
N GLN A 330 -13.31 -30.58 -15.35
CA GLN A 330 -12.45 -31.28 -16.30
C GLN A 330 -12.97 -31.17 -17.75
N GLU A 331 -14.27 -31.31 -17.96
CA GLU A 331 -14.99 -31.12 -19.23
C GLU A 331 -14.94 -29.68 -19.68
N MET A 332 -15.11 -28.65 -18.83
CA MET A 332 -14.96 -27.25 -19.22
C MET A 332 -13.51 -26.94 -19.56
N HIS A 333 -12.54 -27.48 -18.81
CA HIS A 333 -11.12 -27.37 -19.15
C HIS A 333 -10.79 -28.05 -20.48
N LEU A 334 -11.40 -29.19 -20.78
CA LEU A 334 -11.26 -29.90 -22.06
C LEU A 334 -12.05 -29.20 -23.18
N ASN A 335 -13.24 -28.68 -22.90
CA ASN A 335 -14.13 -28.01 -23.85
C ASN A 335 -13.58 -26.66 -24.26
N PHE A 336 -12.96 -25.86 -23.38
CA PHE A 336 -12.25 -24.66 -23.84
C PHE A 336 -11.02 -25.00 -24.69
N ARG A 337 -10.33 -26.11 -24.41
CA ARG A 337 -9.25 -26.61 -25.28
C ARG A 337 -9.75 -27.16 -26.62
N MET A 338 -10.97 -27.68 -26.68
CA MET A 338 -11.55 -28.36 -27.83
C MET A 338 -12.41 -27.44 -28.73
N THR A 339 -13.17 -26.50 -28.15
CA THR A 339 -14.14 -25.66 -28.87
C THR A 339 -13.55 -24.32 -29.32
N ASP A 340 -12.86 -23.60 -28.43
CA ASP A 340 -12.20 -22.34 -28.77
C ASP A 340 -10.94 -22.07 -27.93
N PRO A 341 -9.76 -22.54 -28.40
CA PRO A 341 -8.47 -22.25 -27.78
C PRO A 341 -8.16 -20.74 -27.72
N SER A 342 -8.89 -19.91 -28.47
CA SER A 342 -8.71 -18.48 -28.54
C SER A 342 -9.60 -17.66 -27.59
N ASN A 343 -10.40 -18.33 -26.75
CA ASN A 343 -11.24 -17.65 -25.77
C ASN A 343 -10.38 -16.79 -24.80
N PRO A 344 -10.60 -15.47 -24.67
CA PRO A 344 -9.78 -14.59 -23.84
C PRO A 344 -9.66 -15.03 -22.38
N VAL A 345 -10.74 -15.54 -21.79
CA VAL A 345 -10.79 -16.00 -20.38
C VAL A 345 -9.99 -17.30 -20.21
N HIS A 346 -10.04 -18.18 -21.22
CA HIS A 346 -9.20 -19.37 -21.27
C HIS A 346 -7.72 -18.97 -21.41
N ILE A 347 -7.38 -18.10 -22.35
CA ILE A 347 -5.99 -17.67 -22.56
C ILE A 347 -5.43 -17.01 -21.28
N MET A 348 -6.18 -16.13 -20.62
CA MET A 348 -5.73 -15.44 -19.40
C MET A 348 -5.40 -16.39 -18.24
N SER A 349 -6.29 -17.35 -17.98
CA SER A 349 -6.13 -18.30 -16.88
C SER A 349 -5.07 -19.37 -17.16
N PHE A 350 -4.97 -19.87 -18.39
CA PHE A 350 -4.05 -20.96 -18.73
C PHE A 350 -2.64 -20.50 -19.11
N SER A 351 -2.46 -19.27 -19.57
CA SER A 351 -1.12 -18.69 -19.80
C SER A 351 -0.39 -18.27 -18.52
N GLY A 352 -1.08 -18.27 -17.38
CA GLY A 352 -0.56 -17.73 -16.12
C GLY A 352 -0.50 -16.20 -16.09
N ALA A 353 -1.13 -15.52 -17.05
CA ALA A 353 -1.15 -14.07 -17.14
C ALA A 353 -2.01 -13.44 -16.04
N ARG A 354 -3.26 -13.90 -15.88
CA ARG A 354 -4.18 -13.40 -14.85
C ARG A 354 -5.32 -14.39 -14.61
N GLY A 355 -5.65 -14.59 -13.34
CA GLY A 355 -6.72 -15.50 -12.94
C GLY A 355 -6.21 -16.91 -12.70
N ASN A 356 -6.73 -17.57 -11.67
CA ASN A 356 -6.49 -18.99 -11.42
C ASN A 356 -7.62 -19.82 -12.07
N ALA A 357 -7.38 -21.09 -12.40
CA ALA A 357 -8.41 -22.00 -12.90
C ALA A 357 -9.60 -22.13 -11.93
N SER A 358 -9.37 -21.90 -10.63
CA SER A 358 -10.39 -21.82 -9.59
C SER A 358 -11.21 -20.51 -9.58
N GLN A 359 -10.79 -19.48 -10.31
CA GLN A 359 -11.49 -18.19 -10.42
C GLN A 359 -12.32 -18.09 -11.71
N LEU A 360 -12.21 -19.08 -12.61
CA LEU A 360 -13.14 -19.22 -13.72
C LEU A 360 -14.55 -19.43 -13.14
N PRO A 361 -15.60 -18.78 -13.70
CA PRO A 361 -16.95 -18.99 -13.21
C PRO A 361 -17.20 -20.49 -13.22
N HIS A 362 -17.48 -21.00 -12.03
CA HIS A 362 -17.95 -22.36 -11.87
C HIS A 362 -19.23 -22.36 -12.71
N GLY A 363 -19.35 -23.21 -13.73
CA GLY A 363 -20.68 -23.51 -14.25
C GLY A 363 -21.46 -23.97 -13.03
N GLU A 364 -22.38 -23.14 -12.53
CA GLU A 364 -22.91 -23.24 -11.17
C GLU A 364 -23.36 -24.66 -10.85
N LEU A 365 -22.67 -25.29 -9.90
CA LEU A 365 -23.17 -26.21 -8.88
C LEU A 365 -22.00 -26.60 -7.96
N ALA A 366 -21.37 -25.59 -7.35
CA ALA A 366 -20.60 -25.81 -6.13
C ALA A 366 -21.54 -25.55 -4.95
N ALA A 367 -21.84 -26.61 -4.18
CA ALA A 367 -22.55 -26.45 -2.92
C ALA A 367 -21.71 -25.57 -1.97
N PRO A 368 -22.30 -24.61 -1.26
CA PRO A 368 -21.57 -23.76 -0.33
C PRO A 368 -21.03 -24.60 0.83
N THR A 369 -19.71 -24.58 1.04
CA THR A 369 -19.12 -25.01 2.30
C THR A 369 -19.22 -23.86 3.29
N ASN A 370 -20.33 -23.80 4.03
CA ASN A 370 -20.40 -23.09 5.30
C ASN A 370 -20.74 -24.09 6.40
N ASP A 371 -20.05 -23.93 7.52
CA ASP A 371 -20.21 -24.71 8.73
C ASP A 371 -21.68 -24.76 9.20
N ILE A 372 -22.10 -25.99 9.53
CA ILE A 372 -23.22 -26.37 10.40
C ILE A 372 -24.63 -26.07 9.87
N ASN A 373 -25.30 -27.16 9.45
CA ASN A 373 -26.75 -27.38 9.36
C ASN A 373 -27.55 -26.42 8.48
N THR A 374 -27.82 -26.80 7.22
CA THR A 374 -29.14 -27.29 6.71
C THR A 374 -29.10 -27.22 5.18
N THR A 375 -29.12 -28.37 4.50
CA THR A 375 -29.11 -28.45 3.03
C THR A 375 -30.54 -28.56 2.52
N VAL A 376 -31.05 -27.55 1.80
CA VAL A 376 -32.29 -27.67 1.01
C VAL A 376 -31.96 -27.43 -0.46
N ALA A 377 -32.25 -28.44 -1.26
CA ALA A 377 -32.05 -28.48 -2.71
C ALA A 377 -33.25 -27.88 -3.43
N LEU A 378 -33.02 -27.01 -4.42
CA LEU A 378 -33.95 -26.79 -5.54
C LEU A 378 -33.14 -26.29 -6.76
N ALA A 379 -33.29 -26.99 -7.89
CA ALA A 379 -32.74 -26.64 -9.19
C ALA A 379 -33.84 -26.04 -10.06
N LEU A 380 -33.61 -24.86 -10.67
CA LEU A 380 -34.40 -24.31 -11.79
C LEU A 380 -33.53 -23.35 -12.63
N PRO A 381 -33.68 -23.34 -13.98
CA PRO A 381 -32.68 -22.80 -14.89
C PRO A 381 -32.82 -21.29 -15.21
N THR A 382 -31.66 -20.63 -15.37
CA THR A 382 -31.36 -19.44 -16.20
C THR A 382 -32.05 -18.09 -15.95
N SER A 383 -33.23 -18.00 -15.30
CA SER A 383 -33.82 -16.70 -14.94
C SER A 383 -33.36 -16.17 -13.57
N VAL A 384 -32.68 -17.02 -12.80
CA VAL A 384 -32.27 -16.76 -11.41
C VAL A 384 -30.86 -16.16 -11.31
N ALA A 385 -30.01 -16.29 -12.34
CA ALA A 385 -28.65 -15.72 -12.34
C ALA A 385 -28.65 -14.18 -12.27
N TYR A 386 -29.62 -13.53 -12.93
CA TYR A 386 -29.82 -12.08 -12.80
C TYR A 386 -30.37 -11.68 -11.42
N PHE A 387 -31.18 -12.56 -10.82
CA PHE A 387 -31.78 -12.33 -9.50
C PHE A 387 -30.76 -12.57 -8.37
N TYR A 388 -29.85 -13.54 -8.53
CA TYR A 388 -28.77 -13.84 -7.59
C TYR A 388 -27.59 -12.88 -7.71
N ALA A 389 -27.25 -12.37 -8.90
CA ALA A 389 -26.23 -11.32 -9.02
C ALA A 389 -26.63 -10.03 -8.27
N VAL A 390 -27.94 -9.72 -8.25
CA VAL A 390 -28.49 -8.64 -7.42
C VAL A 390 -28.43 -9.02 -5.94
N PHE A 391 -28.73 -10.28 -5.58
CA PHE A 391 -28.67 -10.76 -4.20
C PHE A 391 -27.25 -10.93 -3.63
N ASP A 392 -26.23 -11.21 -4.43
CA ASP A 392 -24.82 -11.29 -4.05
C ASP A 392 -24.21 -9.90 -3.87
N PHE A 393 -24.61 -8.94 -4.71
CA PHE A 393 -24.25 -7.53 -4.54
C PHE A 393 -24.87 -6.98 -3.23
N PHE A 394 -26.11 -7.37 -2.92
CA PHE A 394 -26.76 -7.05 -1.64
C PHE A 394 -26.21 -7.87 -0.47
N GLY A 395 -25.83 -9.13 -0.67
CA GLY A 395 -25.34 -10.05 0.37
C GLY A 395 -23.97 -9.66 0.92
N ASN A 396 -23.10 -9.14 0.06
CA ASN A 396 -21.81 -8.57 0.50
C ASN A 396 -21.96 -7.22 1.24
N ILE A 397 -23.04 -6.47 0.99
CA ILE A 397 -23.38 -5.24 1.72
C ILE A 397 -24.11 -5.55 3.05
N LEU A 398 -24.88 -6.65 3.11
CA LEU A 398 -25.69 -7.06 4.26
C LEU A 398 -24.95 -7.93 5.29
N ALA A 399 -23.67 -8.27 5.07
CA ALA A 399 -22.88 -9.03 6.03
C ALA A 399 -22.70 -8.30 7.39
N ASP A 400 -22.78 -6.96 7.41
CA ASP A 400 -22.80 -6.16 8.64
C ASP A 400 -24.21 -6.06 9.28
N GLU A 401 -25.29 -6.41 8.56
CA GLU A 401 -26.67 -6.34 9.05
C GLU A 401 -27.24 -7.69 9.52
N LEU A 402 -26.52 -8.81 9.38
CA LEU A 402 -26.99 -10.09 9.92
C LEU A 402 -27.05 -10.09 11.47
N VAL A 403 -26.28 -9.20 12.11
CA VAL A 403 -26.40 -8.90 13.55
C VAL A 403 -27.72 -8.18 13.86
N VAL A 404 -28.24 -7.39 12.91
CA VAL A 404 -29.52 -6.69 13.04
C VAL A 404 -30.70 -7.64 12.90
N VAL A 405 -30.64 -8.69 12.08
CA VAL A 405 -31.75 -9.65 11.94
C VAL A 405 -31.96 -10.48 13.22
N VAL A 406 -30.89 -10.82 13.95
CA VAL A 406 -31.00 -11.47 15.27
C VAL A 406 -31.57 -10.50 16.32
N LEU A 407 -31.28 -9.20 16.20
CA LEU A 407 -31.90 -8.15 17.02
C LEU A 407 -33.37 -7.88 16.63
N VAL A 408 -33.72 -7.92 15.34
CA VAL A 408 -35.10 -7.70 14.84
C VAL A 408 -36.03 -8.87 15.17
N SER A 409 -35.49 -10.08 15.39
CA SER A 409 -36.24 -11.20 15.96
C SER A 409 -36.57 -11.02 17.45
N LEU A 410 -35.84 -10.16 18.17
CA LEU A 410 -36.02 -9.90 19.61
C LEU A 410 -36.70 -8.56 19.91
N VAL A 411 -36.67 -7.61 18.96
CA VAL A 411 -37.22 -6.25 19.09
C VAL A 411 -38.75 -6.08 18.88
N PRO A 412 -39.58 -7.07 18.45
CA PRO A 412 -41.03 -6.89 18.47
C PRO A 412 -41.61 -6.72 19.89
N SER A 413 -40.77 -6.82 20.92
CA SER A 413 -41.14 -6.54 22.30
C SER A 413 -40.89 -5.08 22.76
N VAL A 414 -40.22 -4.21 21.97
CA VAL A 414 -39.78 -2.89 22.49
C VAL A 414 -39.98 -1.66 21.58
N VAL A 415 -40.26 -1.76 20.27
CA VAL A 415 -40.37 -0.55 19.41
C VAL A 415 -41.68 -0.50 18.60
N PRO A 416 -42.43 0.63 18.61
CA PRO A 416 -43.74 0.71 17.98
C PRO A 416 -43.66 0.80 16.44
N ILE A 417 -44.68 0.20 15.82
CA ILE A 417 -44.98 0.04 14.38
C ILE A 417 -44.83 1.31 13.48
N PRO A 418 -44.95 2.58 13.94
CA PRO A 418 -44.86 3.74 13.05
C PRO A 418 -43.49 3.97 12.39
N VAL A 419 -42.38 3.50 12.99
CA VAL A 419 -41.02 3.75 12.46
C VAL A 419 -40.73 2.88 11.22
N MET A 420 -41.31 1.68 11.17
CA MET A 420 -41.13 0.74 10.05
C MET A 420 -41.79 1.24 8.75
N PHE A 421 -42.93 1.94 8.87
CA PHE A 421 -43.61 2.56 7.72
C PHE A 421 -42.81 3.71 7.11
N LEU A 422 -41.99 4.41 7.91
CA LEU A 422 -41.14 5.49 7.45
C LEU A 422 -39.98 4.97 6.57
N GLY A 423 -39.42 3.80 6.90
CA GLY A 423 -38.35 3.15 6.11
C GLY A 423 -38.82 2.60 4.75
N LEU A 424 -40.07 2.12 4.68
CA LEU A 424 -40.69 1.73 3.40
C LEU A 424 -40.95 2.93 2.49
N PHE A 425 -41.25 4.10 3.08
CA PHE A 425 -41.49 5.31 2.32
C PHE A 425 -40.19 5.93 1.78
N THR A 426 -39.12 5.92 2.58
CA THR A 426 -37.82 6.45 2.16
C THR A 426 -37.15 5.58 1.10
N SER A 427 -37.26 4.25 1.20
CA SER A 427 -36.73 3.33 0.17
C SER A 427 -37.46 3.45 -1.17
N GLY A 428 -38.78 3.66 -1.17
CA GLY A 428 -39.55 3.93 -2.39
C GLY A 428 -39.14 5.24 -3.09
N ILE A 429 -38.89 6.31 -2.32
CA ILE A 429 -38.41 7.60 -2.86
C ILE A 429 -37.00 7.45 -3.44
N GLN A 430 -36.12 6.71 -2.75
CA GLN A 430 -34.75 6.50 -3.19
C GLN A 430 -34.69 5.68 -4.49
N ALA A 431 -35.52 4.63 -4.63
CA ALA A 431 -35.64 3.86 -5.86
C ALA A 431 -36.13 4.71 -7.05
N LEU A 432 -37.07 5.62 -6.80
CA LEU A 432 -37.57 6.55 -7.82
C LEU A 432 -36.48 7.52 -8.29
N ILE A 433 -35.66 8.04 -7.37
CA ILE A 433 -34.54 8.95 -7.70
C ILE A 433 -33.47 8.23 -8.53
N PHE A 434 -33.13 6.98 -8.20
CA PHE A 434 -32.16 6.21 -8.99
C PHE A 434 -32.69 5.86 -10.39
N ALA A 435 -33.98 5.54 -10.51
CA ALA A 435 -34.59 5.25 -11.81
C ALA A 435 -34.62 6.50 -12.72
N THR A 436 -34.89 7.68 -12.18
CA THR A 436 -34.90 8.93 -12.96
C THR A 436 -33.49 9.38 -13.36
N LEU A 437 -32.50 9.22 -12.49
CA LEU A 437 -31.09 9.48 -12.82
C LEU A 437 -30.57 8.52 -13.90
N ALA A 438 -30.93 7.23 -13.82
CA ALA A 438 -30.56 6.25 -14.84
C ALA A 438 -31.21 6.57 -16.20
N ALA A 439 -32.49 6.97 -16.20
CA ALA A 439 -33.19 7.37 -17.42
C ALA A 439 -32.59 8.66 -18.03
N ALA A 440 -32.20 9.64 -17.20
CA ALA A 440 -31.54 10.86 -17.65
C ALA A 440 -30.16 10.58 -18.27
N TYR A 441 -29.38 9.69 -17.64
CA TYR A 441 -28.06 9.28 -18.14
C TYR A 441 -28.15 8.53 -19.48
N ILE A 442 -29.17 7.67 -19.63
CA ILE A 442 -29.43 6.98 -20.90
C ILE A 442 -29.90 7.98 -21.97
N GLY A 443 -30.71 8.98 -21.60
CA GLY A 443 -31.14 10.06 -22.48
C GLY A 443 -29.97 10.90 -23.02
N GLU A 444 -29.07 11.37 -22.15
CA GLU A 444 -27.87 12.12 -22.57
C GLU A 444 -26.93 11.27 -23.45
N SER A 445 -26.84 9.95 -23.19
CA SER A 445 -26.04 9.05 -24.02
C SER A 445 -26.61 8.85 -25.43
N MET A 446 -27.91 9.09 -25.66
CA MET A 446 -28.53 8.94 -26.98
C MET A 446 -28.54 10.24 -27.81
N GLU A 447 -28.43 11.41 -27.17
CA GLU A 447 -28.32 12.69 -27.89
C GLU A 447 -26.91 12.96 -28.47
N GLY A 448 -25.88 12.24 -28.04
CA GLY A 448 -24.51 12.35 -28.57
C GLY A 448 -24.26 11.71 -29.94
N HIS A 449 -25.31 11.14 -30.56
CA HIS A 449 -25.25 10.50 -31.88
C HIS A 449 -26.32 11.04 -32.83
N HIS A 450 -26.34 12.37 -33.04
CA HIS A 450 -26.90 12.98 -34.25
C HIS A 450 -26.10 14.20 -34.70
#